data_AF-A0A3B8P3V4-F1
#
_entry.id   AF-A0A3B8P3V4-F1
#
_cell.length_a   1.000
_cell.length_b   1.000
_cell.length_c   1.000
_cell.angle_alpha   90.00
_cell.angle_beta   90.00
_cell.angle_gamma   90.00
#
_symmetry.space_group_name_H-M   'P 1'
#
loop_
_entity.id
_entity.type
_entity.pdbx_description
1 polymer ?
#
loop_
_entity_poly.entity_id
_entity_poly.type
_entity_poly.pdbx_seq_one_letter_code
_entity_poly.pdbx_strand_id
1 'polypeptide(L)'
;MTQVTVKELAQEVEAPVERLLQQMREAGLPHTDAGQVVTDNEKQTLLTHLKSSHKSKAEEPRKITLQRKTTSTLRVAGSKSISVEVRKKKVFVQRSPEEIQAEQKRELEERRAAENAARDKVEAEVRQRNEEQARRQA
;
A
#
# COMPACT_ATOMS: atom_id res chain seq x y z
N MET A 1 29.05 -16.74 -21.48
CA MET A 1 29.95 -15.58 -21.56
C MET A 1 29.56 -14.80 -22.81
N THR A 2 28.62 -13.85 -22.69
CA THR A 2 28.27 -12.95 -23.79
C THR A 2 28.83 -11.56 -23.48
N GLN A 3 29.94 -11.25 -24.14
CA GLN A 3 30.50 -9.90 -24.13
C GLN A 3 29.66 -9.03 -25.05
N VAL A 4 29.10 -7.94 -24.51
CA VAL A 4 28.23 -7.02 -25.24
C VAL A 4 28.77 -5.61 -25.03
N THR A 5 28.83 -4.81 -26.07
CA THR A 5 29.29 -3.41 -25.93
C THR A 5 28.24 -2.54 -25.26
N VAL A 6 28.64 -1.43 -24.64
CA VAL A 6 27.69 -0.46 -24.03
C VAL A 6 26.67 0.03 -25.07
N LYS A 7 27.10 0.24 -26.33
CA LYS A 7 26.23 0.65 -27.43
C LYS A 7 25.16 -0.39 -27.76
N GLU A 8 25.54 -1.66 -27.85
CA GLU A 8 24.59 -2.76 -28.13
C GLU A 8 23.63 -2.96 -26.95
N LEU A 9 24.14 -2.91 -25.72
CA LEU A 9 23.32 -2.99 -24.51
C LEU A 9 22.29 -1.86 -24.47
N ALA A 10 22.70 -0.62 -24.77
CA ALA A 10 21.80 0.53 -24.83
C ALA A 10 20.69 0.37 -25.88
N GLN A 11 21.00 -0.23 -27.03
CA GLN A 11 20.00 -0.56 -28.05
C GLN A 11 19.02 -1.63 -27.58
N GLU A 12 19.51 -2.67 -26.91
CA GLU A 12 18.67 -3.76 -26.38
C GLU A 12 17.68 -3.28 -25.31
N VAL A 13 18.11 -2.37 -24.43
CA VAL A 13 17.26 -1.82 -23.37
C VAL A 13 16.52 -0.54 -23.78
N GLU A 14 16.58 -0.16 -25.07
CA GLU A 14 15.96 1.05 -25.63
C GLU A 14 16.26 2.34 -24.83
N ALA A 15 17.48 2.45 -24.31
CA ALA A 15 17.93 3.58 -23.50
C ALA A 15 19.00 4.41 -24.23
N PRO A 16 19.04 5.75 -24.04
CA PRO A 16 20.14 6.55 -24.55
C PRO A 16 21.48 6.09 -23.96
N VAL A 17 22.51 6.00 -24.82
CA VAL A 17 23.86 5.56 -24.42
C VAL A 17 24.43 6.40 -23.29
N GLU A 18 24.23 7.73 -23.35
CA GLU A 18 24.68 8.67 -22.32
C GLU A 18 24.08 8.36 -20.95
N ARG A 19 22.78 8.01 -20.93
CA ARG A 19 22.06 7.65 -19.70
C ARG A 19 22.60 6.35 -19.12
N LEU A 20 22.87 5.36 -19.97
CA LEU A 20 23.42 4.08 -19.52
C LEU A 20 24.83 4.27 -18.93
N LEU A 21 25.70 5.04 -19.60
CA LEU A 21 27.03 5.36 -19.09
C LEU A 21 26.97 6.10 -17.74
N GLN A 22 26.00 7.02 -17.57
CA GLN A 22 25.78 7.66 -16.29
C GLN A 22 25.40 6.66 -15.19
N GLN A 23 24.46 5.76 -15.46
CA GLN A 23 24.04 4.73 -14.50
C GLN A 23 25.16 3.75 -14.16
N MET A 24 26.01 3.42 -15.13
CA MET A 24 27.19 2.58 -14.89
C MET A 24 28.18 3.27 -13.96
N ARG A 25 28.45 4.57 -14.14
CA ARG A 25 29.28 5.35 -13.22
C ARG A 25 28.68 5.43 -11.81
N GLU A 26 27.37 5.64 -11.71
CA GLU A 26 26.64 5.65 -10.42
C GLU A 26 26.69 4.28 -9.72
N ALA A 27 26.74 3.20 -10.49
CA ALA A 27 26.93 1.83 -10.00
C ALA A 27 28.40 1.49 -9.67
N GLY A 28 29.36 2.41 -9.88
CA GLY A 28 30.78 2.21 -9.60
C GLY A 28 31.55 1.45 -10.68
N LEU A 29 31.01 1.35 -11.90
CA LEU A 29 31.67 0.72 -13.04
C LEU A 29 32.60 1.73 -13.75
N PRO A 30 33.79 1.30 -14.23
CA PRO A 30 34.79 2.18 -14.82
C PRO A 30 34.49 2.58 -16.28
N HIS A 31 33.29 2.28 -16.80
CA HIS A 31 32.97 2.51 -18.21
C HIS A 31 32.74 3.99 -18.53
N THR A 32 33.46 4.48 -19.55
CA THR A 32 33.44 5.88 -20.01
C THR A 32 32.94 6.04 -21.45
N ASP A 33 33.00 4.98 -22.25
CA ASP A 33 32.83 5.06 -23.70
C ASP A 33 31.87 4.01 -24.26
N ALA A 34 31.20 4.34 -25.36
CA ALA A 34 30.16 3.51 -25.96
C ALA A 34 30.69 2.18 -26.54
N GLY A 35 31.96 2.14 -26.92
CA GLY A 35 32.62 0.97 -27.49
C GLY A 35 33.18 -0.01 -26.46
N GLN A 36 33.09 0.31 -25.16
CA GLN A 36 33.64 -0.56 -24.12
C GLN A 36 32.76 -1.80 -23.93
N VAL A 37 33.41 -2.92 -23.63
CA VAL A 37 32.75 -4.22 -23.44
C VAL A 37 32.22 -4.31 -22.01
N VAL A 38 31.00 -4.81 -21.88
CA VAL A 38 30.33 -5.08 -20.61
C VAL A 38 30.23 -6.59 -20.41
N THR A 39 30.78 -7.05 -19.29
CA THR A 39 30.73 -8.44 -18.86
C THR A 39 29.44 -8.75 -18.09
N ASP A 40 29.10 -10.03 -17.97
CA ASP A 40 27.86 -10.45 -17.29
C ASP A 40 27.84 -10.04 -15.80
N ASN A 41 29.00 -10.01 -15.13
CA ASN A 41 29.12 -9.54 -13.74
C ASN A 41 28.81 -8.04 -13.60
N GLU A 42 29.24 -7.24 -14.57
CA GLU A 42 29.02 -5.79 -14.58
C GLU A 42 27.55 -5.48 -14.86
N LYS A 43 26.89 -6.26 -15.73
CA LYS A 43 25.44 -6.20 -15.93
C LYS A 43 24.69 -6.49 -14.63
N GLN A 44 25.09 -7.52 -13.87
CA GLN A 44 24.45 -7.83 -12.57
C GLN A 44 24.65 -6.72 -11.53
N THR A 45 25.83 -6.10 -11.51
CA THR A 45 26.14 -4.96 -10.62
C THR A 45 25.25 -3.77 -10.95
N LEU A 46 25.14 -3.42 -12.23
CA LEU A 46 24.25 -2.37 -12.72
C LEU A 46 22.78 -2.67 -12.36
N LEU A 47 22.31 -3.90 -12.59
CA LEU A 47 20.94 -4.31 -12.23
C LEU A 47 20.67 -4.19 -10.74
N THR A 48 21.63 -4.55 -9.89
CA THR A 48 21.52 -4.41 -8.43
C THR A 48 21.35 -2.94 -8.04
N HIS A 49 22.18 -2.05 -8.60
CA HIS A 49 22.10 -0.61 -8.36
C HIS A 49 20.77 -0.01 -8.85
N LEU A 50 20.30 -0.41 -10.04
CA LEU A 50 19.03 0.07 -10.58
C LEU A 50 17.84 -0.37 -9.72
N LYS A 51 17.86 -1.61 -9.21
CA LYS A 51 16.85 -2.13 -8.29
C LYS A 51 16.88 -1.39 -6.95
N SER A 52 18.05 -1.13 -6.37
CA SER A 52 18.14 -0.38 -5.11
C SER A 52 17.71 1.08 -5.28
N SER A 53 18.12 1.74 -6.37
CA SER A 53 17.75 3.12 -6.69
C SER A 53 16.25 3.26 -6.98
N HIS A 54 15.64 2.28 -7.66
CA HIS A 54 14.18 2.24 -7.82
C HIS A 54 13.47 1.92 -6.52
N LYS A 55 14.03 1.13 -5.61
CA LYS A 55 13.41 0.84 -4.31
C LYS A 55 13.60 1.96 -3.29
N SER A 56 14.61 2.82 -3.45
CA SER A 56 14.82 4.01 -2.63
C SER A 56 14.13 5.26 -3.19
N LYS A 57 13.98 5.38 -4.51
CA LYS A 57 13.17 6.43 -5.16
C LYS A 57 11.69 6.07 -5.25
N ALA A 58 11.36 4.79 -5.31
CA ALA A 58 10.06 4.30 -4.87
C ALA A 58 10.11 4.10 -3.35
N GLU A 59 10.24 5.21 -2.60
CA GLU A 59 9.29 5.32 -1.50
C GLU A 59 7.93 5.22 -2.19
N GLU A 60 7.37 4.00 -2.23
CA GLU A 60 5.99 3.80 -2.61
C GLU A 60 5.21 4.86 -1.85
N PRO A 61 4.40 5.70 -2.53
CA PRO A 61 3.72 6.77 -1.85
C PRO A 61 2.95 6.12 -0.70
N ARG A 62 3.32 6.48 0.55
CA ARG A 62 2.75 5.90 1.78
C ARG A 62 1.23 5.91 1.77
N LYS A 63 0.63 6.73 0.91
CA LYS A 63 -0.80 6.91 0.67
C LYS A 63 -1.11 6.79 -0.83
N ILE A 64 -1.94 5.80 -1.19
CA ILE A 64 -2.55 5.69 -2.53
C ILE A 64 -4.06 5.92 -2.43
N THR A 65 -4.66 6.65 -3.38
CA THR A 65 -6.11 6.90 -3.38
C THR A 65 -6.78 6.27 -4.58
N LEU A 66 -7.70 5.35 -4.34
CA LEU A 66 -8.60 4.78 -5.34
C LEU A 66 -9.83 5.69 -5.51
N GLN A 67 -9.96 6.29 -6.69
CA GLN A 67 -11.13 7.07 -7.07
C GLN A 67 -12.07 6.20 -7.90
N ARG A 68 -13.35 6.17 -7.56
CA ARG A 68 -14.38 5.50 -8.35
C ARG A 68 -15.46 6.49 -8.73
N LYS A 69 -15.71 6.60 -10.03
CA LYS A 69 -16.83 7.35 -10.60
C LYS A 69 -17.93 6.36 -10.93
N THR A 70 -19.17 6.67 -10.53
CA THR A 70 -20.34 5.88 -10.88
C THR A 70 -21.43 6.84 -11.32
N THR A 71 -21.80 6.76 -12.59
CA THR A 71 -22.87 7.56 -13.18
C THR A 71 -24.14 6.73 -13.20
N SER A 72 -25.24 7.28 -12.70
CA SER A 72 -26.57 6.69 -12.74
C SER A 72 -27.56 7.71 -13.29
N THR A 73 -28.51 7.25 -14.10
CA THR A 73 -29.54 8.13 -14.65
C THR A 73 -30.82 7.92 -13.88
N LEU A 74 -31.24 8.93 -13.11
CA LEU A 74 -32.50 8.93 -12.40
C LEU A 74 -33.61 9.41 -13.32
N ARG A 75 -34.68 8.60 -13.43
CA ARG A 75 -35.93 8.99 -14.08
C ARG A 75 -36.84 9.58 -13.01
N VAL A 76 -37.25 10.83 -13.20
CA VAL A 76 -38.22 11.50 -12.32
C VAL A 76 -39.59 11.44 -13.00
N ALA A 77 -40.67 11.46 -12.22
CA ALA A 77 -42.05 11.39 -12.71
C ALA A 77 -42.26 12.25 -13.97
N GLY A 78 -42.69 11.62 -15.06
CA GLY A 78 -42.73 12.19 -16.41
C GLY A 78 -41.58 11.71 -17.32
N SER A 79 -41.16 12.55 -18.28
CA SER A 79 -40.17 12.22 -19.32
C SER A 79 -38.74 12.72 -19.05
N LYS A 80 -38.49 13.39 -17.91
CA LYS A 80 -37.20 14.02 -17.59
C LYS A 80 -36.22 13.00 -16.99
N SER A 81 -35.02 12.94 -17.55
CA SER A 81 -33.89 12.17 -17.02
C SER A 81 -32.83 13.09 -16.45
N ILE A 82 -32.33 12.76 -15.26
CA ILE A 82 -31.26 13.48 -14.59
C ILE A 82 -30.06 12.53 -14.49
N SER A 83 -28.91 12.94 -15.00
CA SER A 83 -27.66 12.20 -14.82
C SER A 83 -27.03 12.55 -13.48
N VAL A 84 -26.90 11.56 -12.60
CA VAL A 84 -26.28 11.68 -11.28
C VAL A 84 -24.90 11.02 -11.32
N GLU A 85 -23.87 11.76 -10.97
CA GLU A 85 -22.51 11.25 -10.83
C GLU A 85 -22.13 11.15 -9.35
N VAL A 86 -21.90 9.93 -8.88
CA VAL A 86 -21.36 9.67 -7.54
C VAL A 86 -19.86 9.42 -7.66
N ARG A 87 -19.08 10.21 -6.92
CA ARG A 87 -17.62 10.04 -6.80
C ARG A 87 -17.29 9.47 -5.42
N LYS A 88 -16.61 8.33 -5.38
CA LYS A 88 -16.09 7.72 -4.15
C LYS A 88 -14.57 7.81 -4.13
N LYS A 89 -14.02 8.21 -2.99
CA LYS A 89 -12.58 8.23 -2.71
C LYS A 89 -12.28 7.22 -1.62
N LYS A 90 -11.49 6.19 -1.93
CA LYS A 90 -10.94 5.27 -0.93
C LYS A 90 -9.43 5.50 -0.82
N VAL A 91 -8.95 5.74 0.39
CA VAL A 91 -7.55 6.03 0.66
C VAL A 91 -6.93 4.81 1.33
N PHE A 92 -5.89 4.25 0.74
CA PHE A 92 -5.07 3.21 1.34
C PHE A 92 -3.75 3.83 1.81
N VAL A 93 -3.35 3.52 3.04
CA VAL A 93 -2.08 3.95 3.61
C VAL A 93 -1.27 2.69 3.89
N GLN A 94 -0.08 2.58 3.31
CA GLN A 94 0.83 1.46 3.56
C GLN A 94 1.48 1.69 4.93
N ARG A 95 1.02 0.94 5.92
CA ARG A 95 1.54 0.97 7.29
C ARG A 95 2.65 -0.04 7.44
N SER A 96 3.64 0.25 8.28
CA SER A 96 4.68 -0.70 8.62
C SER A 96 4.09 -1.91 9.37
N PRO A 97 4.71 -3.10 9.31
CA PRO A 97 4.22 -4.29 10.01
C PRO A 97 4.13 -4.09 11.53
N GLU A 98 5.00 -3.26 12.11
CA GLU A 98 4.99 -2.95 13.55
C GLU A 98 3.77 -2.12 13.97
N GLU A 99 3.40 -1.13 13.15
CA GLU A 99 2.20 -0.31 13.38
C GLU A 99 0.92 -1.14 13.28
N ILE A 100 0.86 -2.07 12.32
CA ILE A 100 -0.28 -2.99 12.14
C ILE A 100 -0.44 -3.88 13.38
N GLN A 101 0.67 -4.43 13.91
CA GLN A 101 0.64 -5.27 15.11
C GLN A 101 0.23 -4.48 16.36
N ALA A 102 0.69 -3.23 16.50
CA ALA A 102 0.30 -2.36 17.61
C ALA A 102 -1.20 -2.01 17.57
N GLU A 103 -1.75 -1.74 16.38
CA GLU A 103 -3.16 -1.42 16.20
C GLU A 103 -4.07 -2.64 16.42
N GLN A 104 -3.67 -3.82 15.93
CA GLN A 104 -4.39 -5.07 16.22
C GLN A 104 -4.44 -5.40 17.71
N LYS A 105 -3.35 -5.14 18.45
CA LYS A 105 -3.33 -5.31 19.91
C LYS A 105 -4.31 -4.35 20.60
N ARG A 106 -4.35 -3.09 20.18
CA ARG A 106 -5.30 -2.08 20.71
C ARG A 106 -6.75 -2.46 20.40
N GLU A 107 -7.05 -2.88 19.17
CA GLU A 107 -8.40 -3.30 18.80
C GLU A 107 -8.86 -4.54 19.58
N LEU A 108 -7.96 -5.49 19.83
CA LEU A 108 -8.24 -6.67 20.65
C LEU A 108 -8.51 -6.30 22.11
N GLU A 109 -7.75 -5.36 22.66
CA GLU A 109 -7.92 -4.86 24.03
C GLU A 109 -9.24 -4.09 24.19
N GLU A 110 -9.58 -3.23 23.23
CA GLU A 110 -10.88 -2.54 23.18
C GLU A 110 -12.06 -3.51 23.08
N ARG A 111 -11.95 -4.56 22.25
CA ARG A 111 -12.97 -5.61 22.17
C ARG A 111 -13.14 -6.35 23.50
N ARG A 112 -12.04 -6.70 24.17
CA ARG A 112 -12.09 -7.36 25.49
C ARG A 112 -12.70 -6.45 26.55
N ALA A 113 -12.35 -5.17 26.55
CA ALA A 113 -12.94 -4.19 27.45
C ALA A 113 -14.46 -4.03 27.22
N ALA A 114 -14.89 -3.99 25.96
CA ALA A 114 -16.31 -3.94 25.60
C ALA A 114 -17.08 -5.21 26.02
N GLU A 115 -16.49 -6.40 25.86
CA GLU A 115 -17.09 -7.66 26.30
C GLU A 115 -17.22 -7.71 27.83
N ASN A 116 -16.18 -7.33 28.57
CA ASN A 116 -16.22 -7.28 30.03
C ASN A 116 -17.28 -6.29 30.53
N ALA A 117 -17.33 -5.08 29.95
CA ALA A 117 -18.34 -4.10 30.28
C ALA A 117 -19.77 -4.57 29.96
N ALA A 118 -19.95 -5.41 28.92
CA ALA A 118 -21.24 -6.03 28.64
C ALA A 118 -21.59 -7.12 29.67
N ARG A 119 -20.63 -7.95 30.09
CA ARG A 119 -20.83 -8.97 31.13
C ARG A 119 -21.18 -8.35 32.47
N ASP A 120 -20.47 -7.29 32.89
CA ASP A 120 -20.72 -6.58 34.14
C ASP A 120 -22.13 -5.96 34.17
N LYS A 121 -22.60 -5.41 33.04
CA LYS A 121 -23.96 -4.90 32.91
C LYS A 121 -25.01 -5.98 33.04
N VAL A 122 -24.81 -7.13 32.40
CA VAL A 122 -25.72 -8.28 32.51
C VAL A 122 -25.76 -8.82 33.94
N GLU A 123 -24.60 -8.94 34.60
CA GLU A 123 -24.53 -9.41 35.98
C GLU A 123 -25.20 -8.43 36.96
N ALA A 124 -25.00 -7.13 36.77
CA ALA A 124 -25.69 -6.10 37.56
C ALA A 124 -27.21 -6.15 37.37
N GLU A 125 -27.68 -6.34 36.14
CA GLU A 125 -29.12 -6.44 35.85
C GLU A 125 -29.73 -7.71 36.47
N VAL A 126 -29.02 -8.84 36.44
CA VAL A 126 -29.45 -10.08 37.09
C VAL A 126 -29.52 -9.92 38.61
N ARG A 127 -28.51 -9.28 39.23
CA ARG A 127 -28.53 -8.99 40.67
C ARG A 127 -29.70 -8.10 41.07
N GLN A 128 -29.96 -7.02 40.30
CA GLN A 128 -31.10 -6.13 40.56
C GLN A 128 -32.44 -6.86 40.44
N ARG A 129 -32.63 -7.70 39.42
CA ARG A 129 -33.85 -8.50 39.28
C ARG A 129 -34.05 -9.48 40.44
N ASN A 130 -32.98 -10.13 40.90
CA ASN A 130 -33.05 -11.05 42.04
C ASN A 130 -33.40 -10.31 43.35
N GLU A 131 -32.81 -9.13 43.59
CA GLU A 131 -33.13 -8.29 44.75
C GLU A 131 -34.58 -7.78 44.71
N GLU A 132 -35.08 -7.39 43.54
CA GLU A 132 -36.46 -6.94 43.37
C GLU A 132 -37.46 -8.10 43.58
N GLN A 133 -37.14 -9.31 43.10
CA GLN A 133 -37.95 -10.50 43.35
C GLN A 133 -37.98 -10.88 44.83
N ALA A 134 -36.84 -10.81 45.53
CA ALA A 134 -36.77 -11.07 46.96
C ALA A 134 -37.59 -10.06 47.78
N ARG A 135 -37.59 -8.77 47.39
CA ARG A 135 -38.42 -7.74 48.03
C ARG A 135 -39.91 -7.91 47.79
N ARG A 136 -40.32 -8.53 46.68
CA ARG A 136 -41.74 -8.77 46.36
C ARG A 136 -42.32 -10.01 47.05
N GLN A 137 -41.49 -10.93 47.52
CA GLN A 137 -41.91 -12.18 48.19
C GLN A 137 -41.87 -12.10 49.72
N ALA A 138 -41.37 -11.00 50.28
CA ALA A 138 -41.42 -10.67 51.71
C ALA A 138 -42.58 -9.72 52.00
#